data_AF-A0A3D1XS26-F1
#
_entry.id   AF-A0A3D1XS26-F1
#
_cell.length_a   1.000
_cell.length_b   1.000
_cell.length_c   1.000
_cell.angle_alpha   90.00
_cell.angle_beta   90.00
_cell.angle_gamma   90.00
#
_symmetry.space_group_name_H-M   'P 1'
#
loop_
_entity.id
_entity.type
_entity.pdbx_description
1 polymer ?
#
loop_
_entity_poly.entity_id
_entity_poly.type
_entity_poly.pdbx_seq_one_letter_code
_entity_poly.pdbx_strand_id
1 'polypeptide(L)' 'MLELSVLPLDAIFDFSTKMLAFLAGLAALIFVHELGHFLAARKFGVVVEKFALGFGPKIVGFTKG' A
#
# COMPACT_ATOMS: atom_id res chain seq x y z
N MET A 1 -17.71 27.96 21.92
CA MET A 1 -17.52 26.62 22.48
C MET A 1 -17.85 25.67 21.34
N LEU A 2 -16.85 25.03 20.74
CA LEU A 2 -17.04 24.25 19.51
C LEU A 2 -17.74 22.95 19.92
N GLU A 3 -19.03 22.85 19.60
CA GLU A 3 -19.88 21.68 19.83
C GLU A 3 -19.31 20.50 19.02
N LEU A 4 -18.47 19.69 19.65
CA LEU A 4 -17.91 18.46 19.07
C LEU A 4 -18.99 17.39 18.78
N SER A 5 -20.27 17.72 18.97
CA SER A 5 -21.46 16.87 18.87
C SER A 5 -22.02 16.73 17.44
N VAL A 6 -21.49 17.49 16.46
CA VAL A 6 -21.97 17.47 15.05
C VAL A 6 -21.14 16.60 14.10
N LEU A 7 -20.22 15.78 14.60
CA LEU A 7 -19.60 14.71 13.80
C LEU A 7 -20.40 13.43 13.99
N PRO A 8 -21.30 13.08 13.07
CA PRO A 8 -22.14 11.93 13.25
C PRO A 8 -21.28 10.67 13.01
N LEU A 9 -21.49 9.66 13.84
CA LEU A 9 -20.61 8.50 13.91
C LEU A 9 -20.58 7.72 12.58
N ASP A 10 -21.69 7.74 11.84
CA ASP A 10 -21.83 7.24 10.48
C ASP A 10 -20.90 7.94 9.47
N ALA A 11 -20.71 9.27 9.57
CA ALA A 11 -19.78 9.98 8.69
C ALA A 11 -18.32 9.58 8.96
N ILE A 12 -17.96 9.34 10.23
CA ILE A 12 -16.62 8.87 10.60
C ILE A 12 -16.39 7.45 10.04
N PHE A 13 -17.38 6.56 10.17
CA PHE A 13 -17.29 5.21 9.63
C PHE A 13 -17.26 5.17 8.09
N ASP A 14 -18.07 5.98 7.42
CA ASP A 14 -18.08 6.09 5.96
C ASP A 14 -16.74 6.65 5.43
N PHE A 15 -16.21 7.69 6.06
CA PHE A 15 -14.89 8.21 5.71
C PHE A 15 -13.78 7.18 5.93
N SER A 16 -13.82 6.46 7.06
CA SER A 16 -12.83 5.44 7.42
C SER A 16 -12.84 4.26 6.43
N THR A 17 -14.02 3.78 6.05
CA THR A 17 -14.16 2.67 5.08
C THR A 17 -13.69 3.08 3.69
N LYS A 18 -14.02 4.29 3.23
CA LYS A 18 -13.53 4.85 1.96
C LYS A 18 -12.01 4.99 1.95
N MET A 19 -11.42 5.51 3.03
CA MET A 19 -9.97 5.60 3.18
C MET A 19 -9.31 4.24 3.15
N LEU A 20 -9.85 3.25 3.87
CA LEU A 20 -9.33 1.89 3.85
C LEU A 20 -9.40 1.26 2.46
N ALA A 21 -10.53 1.43 1.75
CA ALA A 21 -10.70 0.95 0.39
C ALA A 21 -9.69 1.60 -0.57
N PHE A 22 -9.46 2.90 -0.45
CA PHE A 22 -8.45 3.62 -1.24
C PHE A 22 -7.04 3.09 -0.98
N LEU A 23 -6.64 2.95 0.29
CA LEU A 23 -5.32 2.41 0.68
C LEU A 23 -5.12 0.98 0.18
N ALA A 24 -6.13 0.12 0.31
CA ALA A 24 -6.09 -1.25 -0.17
C ALA A 24 -5.96 -1.30 -1.71
N GLY A 25 -6.73 -0.47 -2.42
CA GLY A 25 -6.64 -0.35 -3.87
C GLY A 25 -5.27 0.14 -4.33
N LEU A 26 -4.72 1.16 -3.67
CA LEU A 26 -3.38 1.69 -3.96
C LEU A 26 -2.29 0.64 -3.71
N ALA A 27 -2.37 -0.10 -2.60
CA ALA A 27 -1.43 -1.18 -2.29
C ALA A 27 -1.49 -2.29 -3.35
N ALA A 28 -2.69 -2.69 -3.78
CA ALA A 28 -2.88 -3.67 -4.85
C ALA A 28 -2.32 -3.18 -6.19
N LEU A 29 -2.54 -1.92 -6.54
CA LEU A 29 -2.02 -1.31 -7.77
C LEU A 29 -0.49 -1.32 -7.77
N ILE A 30 0.15 -0.89 -6.68
CA ILE A 30 1.61 -0.89 -6.54
C ILE A 30 2.15 -2.31 -6.62
N PHE A 31 1.50 -3.27 -5.96
CA PHE A 31 1.90 -4.68 -6.04
C PHE A 31 1.89 -5.21 -7.48
N VAL A 32 0.80 -4.98 -8.22
CA VAL A 32 0.68 -5.43 -9.62
C VAL A 32 1.70 -4.71 -10.52
N HIS A 33 1.97 -3.43 -10.27
CA HIS A 33 2.97 -2.66 -11.01
C HIS A 33 4.37 -3.28 -10.88
N GLU A 34 4.84 -3.48 -9.64
CA GLU A 34 6.15 -4.07 -9.37
C GLU A 34 6.22 -5.52 -9.84
N LEU A 35 5.13 -6.27 -9.70
CA LEU A 35 5.03 -7.65 -10.22
C LEU A 35 5.20 -7.68 -11.74
N GLY A 36 4.64 -6.71 -12.45
CA GLY A 36 4.82 -6.56 -13.90
C GLY A 36 6.29 -6.39 -14.29
N HIS A 37 7.02 -5.50 -13.59
CA HIS A 37 8.46 -5.32 -13.79
C HIS A 37 9.26 -6.58 -13.51
N PHE A 38 8.95 -7.26 -12.39
CA PHE A 38 9.62 -8.50 -12.02
C PHE A 38 9.42 -9.61 -13.07
N LEU A 39 8.19 -9.79 -13.54
CA LEU A 39 7.86 -10.78 -14.56
C LEU A 39 8.51 -10.45 -15.91
N ALA A 40 8.52 -9.17 -16.29
CA ALA A 40 9.21 -8.70 -17.50
C ALA A 40 10.71 -8.99 -17.41
N ALA A 41 11.38 -8.56 -16.32
CA ALA A 41 12.80 -8.80 -16.09
C ALA A 41 13.17 -10.30 -16.17
N ARG A 42 12.38 -11.17 -15.51
CA ARG A 42 12.58 -12.63 -15.59
C ARG A 42 12.41 -13.17 -17.00
N LYS A 43 11.45 -12.67 -17.77
CA LYS A 43 11.22 -13.10 -19.15
C LYS A 43 12.38 -12.74 -20.08
N PHE A 44 13.07 -11.63 -19.81
CA PHE A 44 14.25 -11.19 -20.56
C PHE A 44 15.58 -11.72 -19.99
N GLY A 45 15.54 -12.65 -19.02
CA GLY A 45 16.75 -13.26 -18.46
C GLY A 45 17.54 -12.36 -17.51
N VAL A 46 16.94 -11.27 -17.03
CA VAL A 46 17.56 -10.39 -16.03
C VAL A 46 17.39 -11.02 -14.65
N VAL A 47 18.51 -11.17 -13.93
CA VAL A 47 18.51 -11.65 -12.55
C VAL A 47 17.96 -10.54 -11.64
N VAL A 48 16.89 -10.83 -10.90
CA VAL A 48 16.31 -9.90 -9.93
C VAL A 48 16.63 -10.39 -8.51
N GLU A 49 17.44 -9.62 -7.78
CA GLU A 49 17.93 -10.00 -6.45
C GLU A 49 16.87 -9.93 -5.35
N LYS A 50 15.95 -8.95 -5.43
CA LYS A 50 14.85 -8.81 -4.47
C LYS A 50 13.59 -8.27 -5.15
N PHE A 51 12.45 -8.82 -4.75
CA PHE A 51 11.14 -8.21 -5.00
C PHE A 51 10.80 -7.30 -3.82
N ALA A 52 10.56 -6.01 -4.08
CA ALA A 52 10.17 -5.04 -3.06
C ALA A 52 8.81 -4.44 -3.42
N LEU A 53 7.97 -4.23 -2.41
CA LEU A 53 6.60 -3.74 -2.57
C LEU A 53 6.51 -2.40 -1.84
N GLY A 54 6.34 -1.29 -2.58
CA GLY A 54 6.32 0.06 -2.03
C GLY A 54 7.61 0.84 -2.27
N PHE A 55 8.17 1.46 -1.22
CA PHE A 55 9.27 2.42 -1.33
C PHE A 55 10.65 1.75 -1.15
N GLY A 56 11.63 2.18 -1.95
CA GLY A 56 12.95 1.54 -2.12
C GLY A 56 13.72 1.12 -0.85
N PRO A 57 14.49 2.00 -0.19
CA PRO A 57 15.16 1.67 1.06
C PRO A 57 14.13 1.25 2.12
N LYS A 58 14.47 0.26 2.96
CA LYS A 58 13.59 -0.16 4.07
C LYS A 58 13.28 1.06 4.95
N ILE A 59 12.02 1.50 4.95
CA ILE A 59 11.55 2.58 5.84
C ILE A 59 11.45 2.06 7.28
N VAL A 60 11.04 0.80 7.44
CA VAL A 60 11.05 0.06 8.72
C VAL A 60 11.45 -1.37 8.40
N GLY A 61 12.35 -1.96 9.18
CA GLY A 61 12.84 -3.30 8.94
C GLY A 61 13.16 -4.03 10.25
N PHE A 62 12.53 -5.17 10.46
CA PHE A 62 12.92 -6.11 11.51
C PHE A 62 13.83 -7.17 10.89
N THR A 63 15.05 -7.29 11.41
CA THR A 63 15.94 -8.39 11.10
C THR A 63 15.56 -9.56 12.00
N LYS A 64 14.81 -10.52 11.48
CA LYS A 64 14.82 -11.86 12.05
C LYS A 64 15.83 -12.67 11.24
N GLY A 65 16.88 -13.09 11.95
CA GLY A 65 17.92 -13.98 11.44
C GLY A 65 17.37 -15.33 11.05
#